data_AF-A0A8S1CJJ8-F1
#
_entry.id   AF-A0A8S1CJJ8-F1
#
_cell.length_a   1.000
_cell.length_b   1.000
_cell.length_c   1.000
_cell.angle_alpha   90.00
_cell.angle_beta   90.00
_cell.angle_gamma   90.00
#
_symmetry.space_group_name_H-M   'P 1'
#
loop_
_entity.id
_entity.type
_entity.pdbx_description
1 polymer ?
#
loop_
_entity_poly.entity_id
_entity_poly.type
_entity_poly.pdbx_seq_one_letter_code
_entity_poly.pdbx_strand_id
1 'polypeptide(L)'
;MLSKVQVLVIAAVLCLATVSCYKRQGYAGDSDVAATSGFSGGGGGAGGGGGGGGSGGDGKFFQDIFLHWKAPDHVEFGHIAESPSDWEQRFEKKEGHRHQGKVRWGDKKGGHGEHLWDYNHDGHHDEHGGN
;
A
#
# COMPACT_ATOMS: atom_id res chain seq x y z
N MET A 1 37.21 13.31 37.41
CA MET A 1 36.11 12.54 38.03
C MET A 1 34.83 13.32 37.78
N LEU A 2 33.85 12.75 37.05
CA LEU A 2 32.59 13.46 36.78
C LEU A 2 31.74 13.54 38.06
N SER A 3 31.04 14.66 38.25
CA SER A 3 30.14 14.83 39.39
C SER A 3 28.84 14.03 39.21
N LYS A 4 28.16 13.69 40.31
CA LYS A 4 26.89 12.94 40.28
C LYS A 4 25.82 13.61 39.39
N VAL A 5 25.84 14.95 39.32
CA VAL A 5 24.93 15.73 38.46
C VAL A 5 25.25 15.56 36.98
N GLN A 6 26.55 15.52 36.61
CA GLN A 6 26.95 15.29 35.22
C GLN A 6 26.58 13.89 34.73
N VAL A 7 26.66 12.88 35.59
CA VAL A 7 26.23 11.51 35.26
C VAL A 7 24.73 11.43 34.98
N LEU A 8 23.91 12.16 35.76
CA LEU A 8 22.45 12.22 35.57
C LEU A 8 22.06 12.92 34.27
N VAL A 9 22.73 14.02 33.91
CA VAL A 9 22.46 14.73 32.65
C VAL A 9 22.82 13.86 31.44
N ILE A 10 23.96 13.17 31.49
CA ILE A 10 24.37 12.25 30.42
C ILE A 10 23.38 11.08 30.28
N ALA A 11 22.92 10.50 31.40
CA ALA A 11 21.93 9.44 31.38
C ALA A 11 20.59 9.93 30.78
N ALA A 12 20.14 11.14 31.11
CA ALA A 12 18.90 11.71 30.59
C ALA A 12 18.98 12.00 29.07
N VAL A 13 20.11 12.55 28.59
CA VAL A 13 20.33 12.81 27.17
C VAL A 13 20.40 11.51 26.37
N LEU A 14 21.05 10.47 26.91
CA LEU A 14 21.08 9.14 26.28
C LEU A 14 19.70 8.50 26.24
N CYS A 15 18.90 8.65 27.31
CA CYS A 15 17.55 8.09 27.39
C CYS A 15 16.59 8.79 26.39
N LEU A 16 16.70 10.10 26.24
CA LEU A 16 15.93 10.84 25.23
C LEU A 16 16.36 10.50 23.81
N ALA A 17 17.67 10.28 23.58
CA ALA A 17 18.16 9.82 22.28
C ALA A 17 17.63 8.42 21.95
N THR A 18 17.64 7.47 22.89
CA THR A 18 17.10 6.12 22.65
C THR A 18 15.59 6.11 22.45
N VAL A 19 14.81 6.93 23.18
CA VAL A 19 13.36 7.05 22.96
C VAL A 19 13.05 7.69 21.59
N SER A 20 13.84 8.67 21.15
CA SER A 20 13.70 9.29 19.82
C SER A 20 14.06 8.30 18.70
N CYS A 21 15.08 7.47 18.91
CA CYS A 21 15.43 6.37 18.00
C CYS A 21 14.34 5.29 17.97
N TYR A 22 13.73 4.94 19.11
CA TYR A 22 12.66 3.95 19.20
C TYR A 22 11.41 4.39 18.43
N LYS A 23 11.05 5.68 18.48
CA LYS A 23 9.92 6.22 17.71
C LYS A 23 10.23 6.33 16.21
N ARG A 24 11.50 6.40 15.82
CA ARG A 24 11.95 6.43 14.41
C ARG A 24 12.17 5.03 13.83
N GLN A 25 12.44 4.03 14.66
CA GLN A 25 12.58 2.62 14.27
C GLN A 25 11.26 1.83 14.36
N GLY A 26 10.23 2.36 15.01
CA GLY A 26 8.87 1.78 15.03
C GLY A 26 8.10 1.84 13.69
N TYR A 27 8.71 2.37 12.62
CA TYR A 27 8.23 2.22 11.24
C TYR A 27 9.15 1.29 10.42
N ALA A 28 9.86 0.39 11.10
CA ALA A 28 10.52 -0.75 10.49
C ALA A 28 9.78 -2.02 10.93
N GLY A 29 8.74 -2.38 10.19
CA GLY A 29 8.12 -3.70 10.26
C GLY A 29 6.75 -3.75 10.93
N ASP A 30 5.73 -3.18 10.26
CA ASP A 30 4.53 -3.99 10.08
C ASP A 30 4.65 -4.62 8.70
N SER A 31 4.85 -5.93 8.72
CA SER A 31 4.99 -6.80 7.55
C SER A 31 3.62 -7.17 6.97
N ASP A 32 2.59 -6.40 7.29
CA ASP A 32 1.23 -6.59 6.79
C ASP A 32 0.92 -5.75 5.55
N VAL A 33 1.87 -4.88 5.10
CA VAL A 33 1.91 -4.42 3.71
C VAL A 33 2.73 -5.41 2.88
N ALA A 34 2.32 -6.67 2.91
CA ALA A 34 2.31 -7.41 1.67
C ALA A 34 1.23 -6.72 0.81
N ALA A 35 1.53 -5.81 -0.12
CA ALA A 35 2.38 -6.11 -1.25
C ALA A 35 2.51 -7.62 -1.42
N THR A 36 1.37 -8.31 -1.54
CA THR A 36 1.38 -9.69 -2.01
C THR A 36 1.99 -9.58 -3.40
N SER A 37 3.29 -9.81 -3.48
CA SER A 37 3.88 -10.64 -4.49
C SER A 37 2.91 -11.79 -4.74
N GLY A 38 2.05 -11.59 -5.73
CA GLY A 38 0.86 -12.41 -5.91
C GLY A 38 0.24 -12.19 -7.28
N PHE A 39 1.07 -11.88 -8.28
CA PHE A 39 0.79 -12.36 -9.64
C PHE A 39 1.30 -13.81 -9.74
N SER A 40 0.71 -14.69 -8.95
CA SER A 40 0.89 -16.14 -9.07
C SER A 40 -0.49 -16.75 -8.95
N GLY A 41 -0.94 -17.30 -10.07
CA GLY A 41 -2.26 -17.89 -10.21
C GLY A 41 -2.52 -19.03 -9.24
N GLY A 42 -3.81 -19.29 -9.04
CA GLY A 42 -4.33 -20.55 -8.52
C GLY A 42 -4.43 -20.64 -7.00
N GLY A 43 -5.67 -20.75 -6.50
CA GLY A 43 -5.94 -21.25 -5.15
C GLY A 43 -6.91 -20.36 -4.38
N GLY A 44 -8.14 -20.85 -4.16
CA GLY A 44 -9.12 -20.19 -3.32
C GLY A 44 -8.63 -20.00 -1.88
N GLY A 45 -8.94 -18.84 -1.30
CA GLY A 45 -8.61 -18.51 0.09
C GLY A 45 -9.36 -17.24 0.48
N ALA A 46 -10.09 -17.34 1.59
CA ALA A 46 -11.07 -16.39 2.12
C ALA A 46 -10.68 -14.90 2.04
N GLY A 47 -11.65 -14.09 1.61
CA GLY A 47 -11.55 -12.63 1.61
C GLY A 47 -11.40 -12.07 3.02
N GLY A 48 -10.20 -11.60 3.35
CA GLY A 48 -9.94 -10.69 4.47
C GLY A 48 -10.02 -9.24 3.98
N GLY A 49 -11.24 -8.75 3.74
CA GLY A 49 -11.51 -7.32 3.63
C GLY A 49 -11.95 -6.80 4.99
N GLY A 50 -11.01 -6.38 5.83
CA GLY A 50 -11.31 -5.75 7.11
C GLY A 50 -11.94 -4.37 6.89
N GLY A 51 -13.27 -4.32 6.85
CA GLY A 51 -14.06 -3.08 6.87
C GLY A 51 -15.28 -3.34 7.73
N GLY A 52 -15.20 -2.98 9.01
CA GLY A 52 -16.17 -3.33 10.04
C GLY A 52 -17.52 -2.67 9.84
N GLY A 53 -18.58 -3.48 9.72
CA GLY A 53 -19.93 -3.03 9.97
C GLY A 53 -20.13 -2.75 11.46
N GLY A 54 -20.43 -1.50 11.82
CA GLY A 54 -20.64 -1.14 13.23
C GLY A 54 -20.93 0.33 13.51
N SER A 55 -22.16 0.75 13.22
CA SER A 55 -23.01 1.69 13.99
C SER A 55 -22.37 2.92 14.69
N GLY A 56 -22.71 4.12 14.18
CA GLY A 56 -22.90 5.33 15.00
C GLY A 56 -21.74 6.33 15.05
N GLY A 57 -21.64 7.24 14.08
CA GLY A 57 -20.79 8.43 14.21
C GLY A 57 -20.64 9.21 12.90
N ASP A 58 -21.32 10.35 12.81
CA ASP A 58 -21.10 11.48 11.88
C ASP A 58 -20.29 11.18 10.62
N GLY A 59 -20.96 10.73 9.54
CA GLY A 59 -20.54 10.82 8.13
C GLY A 59 -19.03 10.82 7.84
N LYS A 60 -18.28 9.87 8.38
CA LYS A 60 -16.81 9.83 8.23
C LYS A 60 -16.50 9.22 6.87
N PHE A 61 -16.06 10.05 5.95
CA PHE A 61 -15.47 9.60 4.69
C PHE A 61 -13.99 9.36 4.94
N PHE A 62 -13.45 8.27 4.40
CA PHE A 62 -12.01 8.01 4.42
C PHE A 62 -11.49 8.12 2.99
N GLN A 63 -10.40 8.84 2.80
CA GLN A 63 -9.71 8.92 1.53
C GLN A 63 -8.21 8.96 1.76
N ASP A 64 -7.48 8.04 1.13
CA ASP A 64 -6.03 8.00 1.13
C ASP A 64 -5.52 7.86 -0.31
N ILE A 65 -4.40 8.49 -0.61
CA ILE A 65 -3.75 8.50 -1.91
C ILE A 65 -2.27 8.19 -1.69
N PHE A 66 -1.76 7.20 -2.41
CA PHE A 66 -0.34 6.88 -2.37
C PHE A 66 0.27 7.04 -3.76
N LEU A 67 1.52 7.51 -3.76
CA LEU A 67 2.38 7.64 -4.92
C LEU A 67 3.79 7.29 -4.49
N HIS A 68 4.40 6.32 -5.16
CA HIS A 68 5.72 5.84 -4.84
C HIS A 68 6.54 5.66 -6.12
N TRP A 69 7.68 6.34 -6.16
CA TRP A 69 8.65 6.25 -7.25
C TRP A 69 9.82 5.37 -6.81
N LYS A 70 9.96 4.18 -7.42
CA LYS A 70 11.10 3.29 -7.17
C LYS A 70 12.29 3.63 -8.06
N ALA A 71 12.00 4.07 -9.28
CA ALA A 71 12.95 4.53 -10.29
C ALA A 71 12.25 5.55 -11.22
N PRO A 72 12.98 6.29 -12.08
CA PRO A 72 12.37 7.24 -13.02
C PRO A 72 11.31 6.64 -13.94
N ASP A 73 11.42 5.34 -14.25
CA ASP A 73 10.54 4.54 -15.09
C ASP A 73 9.65 3.56 -14.32
N HIS A 74 9.71 3.58 -12.98
CA HIS A 74 8.92 2.72 -12.10
C HIS A 74 8.14 3.56 -11.09
N VAL A 75 6.83 3.67 -11.34
CA VAL A 75 5.89 4.35 -10.46
C VAL A 75 4.75 3.43 -10.04
N GLU A 76 4.41 3.47 -8.76
CA GLU A 76 3.27 2.80 -8.16
C GLU A 76 2.36 3.87 -7.56
N PHE A 77 1.07 3.81 -7.86
CA PHE A 77 0.13 4.82 -7.41
C PHE A 77 -1.27 4.24 -7.24
N GLY A 78 -2.09 4.93 -6.47
CA GLY A 78 -3.45 4.49 -6.23
C GLY A 78 -4.13 5.24 -5.10
N HIS A 79 -5.30 4.75 -4.74
CA HIS A 79 -6.11 5.35 -3.69
C HIS A 79 -7.01 4.32 -3.00
N ILE A 80 -7.43 4.69 -1.80
CA ILE A 80 -8.50 4.04 -1.05
C ILE A 80 -9.52 5.12 -0.75
N ALA A 81 -10.77 4.91 -1.14
CA ALA A 81 -11.87 5.81 -0.85
C ALA A 81 -13.02 5.00 -0.23
N GLU A 82 -13.55 5.47 0.89
CA GLU A 82 -14.69 4.88 1.58
C GLU A 82 -15.71 5.96 1.89
N SER A 83 -16.94 5.70 1.49
CA SER A 83 -18.13 6.44 1.83
C SER A 83 -19.10 5.54 2.58
N PRO A 84 -20.12 6.11 3.25
CA PRO A 84 -21.16 5.31 3.88
C PRO A 84 -21.95 4.39 2.93
N SER A 85 -21.88 4.62 1.61
CA SER A 85 -22.60 3.81 0.60
C SER A 85 -21.73 2.84 -0.16
N ASP A 86 -20.45 3.13 -0.29
CA ASP A 86 -19.54 2.45 -1.22
C ASP A 86 -18.09 2.61 -0.78
N TRP A 87 -17.24 1.75 -1.34
CA TRP A 87 -15.80 1.88 -1.21
C TRP A 87 -15.13 1.45 -2.51
N GLU A 88 -13.98 2.07 -2.82
CA GLU A 88 -13.10 1.72 -3.92
C GLU A 88 -11.65 1.65 -3.42
N GLN A 89 -10.93 0.63 -3.87
CA GLN A 89 -9.48 0.53 -3.73
C GLN A 89 -8.90 0.33 -5.13
N ARG A 90 -7.98 1.22 -5.52
CA ARG A 90 -7.31 1.15 -6.81
C ARG A 90 -5.81 1.16 -6.59
N PHE A 91 -5.14 0.21 -7.24
CA PHE A 91 -3.68 0.14 -7.30
C PHE A 91 -3.25 0.04 -8.76
N GLU A 92 -2.30 0.87 -9.15
CA GLU A 92 -1.71 0.89 -10.48
C GLU A 92 -0.19 0.91 -10.38
N LYS A 93 0.44 0.20 -11.31
CA LYS A 93 1.89 0.13 -11.45
C LYS A 93 2.26 0.36 -12.91
N LYS A 94 3.21 1.27 -13.13
CA LYS A 94 3.84 1.48 -14.42
C LYS A 94 5.33 1.20 -14.29
N GLU A 95 5.82 0.33 -15.16
CA GLU A 95 7.22 -0.08 -15.25
C GLU A 95 7.62 -0.10 -16.73
N GLY A 96 8.39 0.90 -17.17
CA GLY A 96 8.73 1.08 -18.58
C GLY A 96 7.51 1.23 -19.49
N HIS A 97 7.35 0.29 -20.43
CA HIS A 97 6.21 0.21 -21.37
C HIS A 97 5.02 -0.62 -20.84
N ARG A 98 5.16 -1.26 -19.69
CA ARG A 98 4.11 -2.08 -19.08
C ARG A 98 3.29 -1.26 -18.10
N HIS A 99 1.96 -1.35 -18.21
CA HIS A 99 1.04 -0.72 -17.28
C HIS A 99 0.03 -1.74 -16.76
N GLN A 100 0.04 -1.95 -15.46
CA GLN A 100 -0.83 -2.91 -14.79
C GLN A 100 -1.67 -2.21 -13.73
N GLY A 101 -2.83 -2.77 -13.45
CA GLY A 101 -3.63 -2.30 -12.32
C GLY A 101 -4.64 -3.30 -11.84
N LYS A 102 -5.18 -2.98 -10.66
CA LYS A 102 -6.23 -3.71 -9.98
C LYS A 102 -7.15 -2.70 -9.33
N VAL A 103 -8.45 -2.92 -9.47
CA VAL A 103 -9.49 -2.19 -8.74
C VAL A 103 -10.38 -3.17 -8.00
N ARG A 104 -10.70 -2.84 -6.76
CA ARG A 104 -11.72 -3.51 -5.95
C ARG A 104 -12.74 -2.47 -5.53
N TRP A 105 -14.01 -2.86 -5.52
CA TRP A 105 -15.09 -1.97 -5.10
C TRP A 105 -16.15 -2.76 -4.35
N GLY A 106 -16.93 -2.05 -3.55
CA GLY A 106 -18.12 -2.61 -2.92
C GLY A 106 -19.16 -1.55 -2.58
N ASP A 107 -20.38 -2.01 -2.38
CA ASP A 107 -21.52 -1.20 -1.97
C ASP A 107 -22.12 -1.69 -0.65
N LYS A 108 -22.94 -0.85 -0.03
CA LYS A 108 -23.65 -1.16 1.23
C LYS A 108 -24.68 -2.30 1.13
N LYS A 109 -25.03 -2.74 -0.08
CA LYS A 109 -25.97 -3.86 -0.33
C LYS A 109 -25.24 -5.20 -0.45
N GLY A 110 -23.92 -5.21 -0.31
CA GLY A 110 -23.08 -6.40 -0.45
C GLY A 110 -22.64 -6.69 -1.89
N GLY A 111 -23.00 -5.83 -2.85
CA GLY A 111 -22.42 -5.84 -4.18
C GLY A 111 -20.93 -5.51 -4.08
N HIS A 112 -20.09 -6.30 -4.74
CA HIS A 112 -18.65 -6.08 -4.76
C HIS A 112 -18.05 -6.69 -6.02
N GLY A 113 -16.88 -6.20 -6.40
CA GLY A 113 -16.18 -6.66 -7.58
C GLY A 113 -14.69 -6.41 -7.52
N GLU A 114 -13.98 -7.15 -8.36
CA GLU A 114 -12.56 -7.00 -8.59
C GLU A 114 -12.29 -7.05 -10.09
N HIS A 115 -11.44 -6.15 -10.58
CA HIS A 115 -10.99 -6.14 -11.96
C HIS A 115 -9.48 -5.93 -12.00
N LEU A 116 -8.79 -6.73 -12.80
CA LEU A 116 -7.36 -6.65 -13.06
C LEU A 116 -7.12 -6.41 -14.54
N TRP A 117 -6.12 -5.61 -14.86
CA TRP A 117 -5.67 -5.36 -16.23
C TRP A 117 -4.15 -5.33 -16.31
N ASP A 118 -3.63 -5.71 -17.47
CA ASP A 118 -2.22 -5.64 -17.84
C ASP A 118 -2.13 -5.19 -19.30
N TYR A 119 -1.82 -3.92 -19.50
CA TYR A 119 -1.52 -3.36 -20.80
C TYR A 119 -0.03 -3.54 -21.09
N ASN A 120 0.27 -4.62 -21.80
CA ASN A 120 1.55 -4.80 -22.45
C ASN A 120 1.42 -4.40 -23.93
N HIS A 121 2.03 -3.28 -24.32
CA HIS A 121 1.88 -2.72 -25.67
C HIS A 121 2.99 -3.13 -26.64
N ASP A 122 3.82 -4.12 -26.29
CA ASP A 122 4.82 -4.70 -27.20
C ASP A 122 4.12 -5.51 -28.29
N GLY A 123 3.81 -4.83 -29.40
CA GLY A 123 3.26 -5.42 -30.60
C GLY A 123 4.22 -6.47 -31.17
N HIS A 124 3.73 -7.69 -31.30
CA HIS A 124 4.36 -8.71 -32.13
C HIS A 124 4.33 -8.20 -33.58
N HIS A 125 5.43 -7.59 -34.05
CA HIS A 125 5.66 -7.49 -35.49
C HIS A 125 6.12 -8.87 -35.96
N ASP A 126 5.17 -9.69 -36.40
CA ASP A 126 5.50 -10.85 -37.22
C ASP A 126 6.08 -10.34 -38.55
N GLU A 127 7.40 -10.21 -38.61
CA GLU A 127 8.13 -10.17 -39.89
C GLU A 127 7.88 -11.50 -40.61
N HIS A 128 6.88 -11.53 -41.49
CA HIS A 128 6.81 -12.52 -42.56
C HIS A 128 7.94 -12.25 -43.57
N GLY A 129 9.16 -12.65 -43.19
CA GLY A 129 10.29 -12.83 -44.09
C GLY A 129 9.99 -13.99 -45.04
N GLY A 130 10.01 -13.69 -46.34
CA GLY A 130 9.77 -14.67 -47.39
C GLY A 130 10.87 -15.72 -47.51
N ASN A 131 10.48 -16.86 -48.09
CA ASN A 131 11.30 -17.65 -49.01
C ASN A 131 10.39 -18.49 -49.91
#